data_AF-A0A150HFX9-F1
#
_entry.id   AF-A0A150HFX9-F1
#
_cell.length_a   1.000
_cell.length_b   1.000
_cell.length_c   1.000
_cell.angle_alpha   90.00
_cell.angle_beta   90.00
_cell.angle_gamma   90.00
#
_symmetry.space_group_name_H-M   'P 1'
#
loop_
_entity.id
_entity.type
_entity.pdbx_description
1 polymer ?
#
loop_
_entity_poly.entity_id
_entity_poly.type
_entity_poly.pdbx_seq_one_letter_code
_entity_poly.pdbx_strand_id
1 'polypeptide(L)'
;MEGLRLAWAPAPASRDGRRAVAWGLIRDLLRAEAVAEVRLANPCPQCGGPHGPVRVEDAAWRAGVTYAGRFAVVGVVPGVGGCFAIDAEPLHDTVREAAGGVPGGVRRWVRVEAALKAVGTGLRIDAASVALEESADGAHWFADVPGVATTVHGLDLDGPPGILLSAAVVDTVPMSAR
;
A
#
# COMPACT_ATOMS: atom_id res chain seq x y z
N MET A 1 -12.17 0.98 -4.02
CA MET A 1 -11.08 0.12 -4.55
C MET A 1 -11.53 -0.75 -5.72
N GLU A 2 -12.60 -0.38 -6.41
CA GLU A 2 -13.02 -1.06 -7.63
C GLU A 2 -11.91 -1.05 -8.69
N GLY A 3 -11.79 -2.14 -9.45
CA GLY A 3 -10.77 -2.27 -10.49
C GLY A 3 -9.35 -2.56 -9.98
N LEU A 4 -9.15 -2.81 -8.68
CA LEU A 4 -7.86 -3.24 -8.16
C LEU A 4 -7.38 -4.52 -8.85
N ARG A 5 -6.09 -4.55 -9.21
CA ARG A 5 -5.35 -5.73 -9.65
C ARG A 5 -4.18 -5.96 -8.71
N LEU A 6 -3.93 -7.22 -8.39
CA LEU A 6 -2.85 -7.64 -7.50
C LEU A 6 -1.94 -8.63 -8.20
N ALA A 7 -0.65 -8.56 -7.89
CA ALA A 7 0.31 -9.58 -8.27
C ALA A 7 1.39 -9.70 -7.20
N TRP A 8 2.00 -10.87 -7.13
CA TRP A 8 3.14 -11.11 -6.25
C TRP A 8 4.08 -12.14 -6.84
N ALA A 9 5.34 -12.05 -6.46
CA ALA A 9 6.36 -13.03 -6.82
C ALA A 9 7.42 -13.14 -5.72
N PRO A 10 8.11 -14.29 -5.62
CA PRO A 10 9.34 -14.38 -4.82
C PRO A 10 10.34 -13.29 -5.26
N ALA A 11 10.96 -12.63 -4.30
CA ALA A 11 11.88 -11.53 -4.52
C ALA A 11 13.24 -11.81 -3.86
N PRO A 12 14.36 -11.46 -4.51
CA PRO A 12 15.68 -11.52 -3.89
C PRO A 12 15.77 -10.63 -2.64
N ALA A 13 16.60 -11.00 -1.66
CA ALA A 13 16.81 -10.20 -0.45
C ALA A 13 17.46 -8.83 -0.75
N SER A 14 18.24 -8.74 -1.84
CA SER A 14 18.87 -7.48 -2.25
C SER A 14 17.83 -6.41 -2.56
N ARG A 15 18.08 -5.18 -2.11
CA ARG A 15 17.20 -4.02 -2.34
C ARG A 15 16.88 -3.81 -3.83
N ASP A 16 17.88 -3.91 -4.69
CA ASP A 16 17.70 -3.66 -6.13
C ASP A 16 16.97 -4.81 -6.80
N GLY A 17 17.28 -6.05 -6.42
CA GLY A 17 16.56 -7.24 -6.93
C GLY A 17 15.08 -7.24 -6.59
N ARG A 18 14.70 -6.98 -5.33
CA ARG A 18 13.27 -6.90 -4.95
C ARG A 18 12.55 -5.75 -5.66
N ARG A 19 13.21 -4.61 -5.86
CA ARG A 19 12.67 -3.48 -6.60
C ARG A 19 12.44 -3.86 -8.07
N ALA A 20 13.39 -4.52 -8.71
CA ALA A 20 13.26 -4.96 -10.10
C ALA A 20 12.06 -5.89 -10.27
N VAL A 21 11.87 -6.85 -9.35
CA VAL A 21 10.69 -7.74 -9.35
C VAL A 21 9.39 -6.95 -9.22
N ALA A 22 9.27 -6.09 -8.20
CA ALA A 22 8.06 -5.29 -7.99
C ALA A 22 7.72 -4.42 -9.21
N TRP A 23 8.73 -3.76 -9.79
CA TRP A 23 8.54 -2.92 -10.97
C TRP A 23 8.18 -3.72 -12.23
N GLY A 24 8.69 -4.94 -12.36
CA GLY A 24 8.25 -5.89 -13.39
C GLY A 24 6.77 -6.21 -13.25
N LEU A 25 6.34 -6.62 -12.06
CA LEU A 25 4.95 -6.97 -11.77
C LEU A 25 3.98 -5.81 -12.04
N ILE A 26 4.34 -4.57 -11.65
CA ILE A 26 3.50 -3.39 -11.96
C ILE A 26 3.34 -3.22 -13.47
N ARG A 27 4.43 -3.33 -14.24
CA ARG A 27 4.37 -3.19 -15.70
C ARG A 27 3.50 -4.28 -16.32
N ASP A 28 3.60 -5.51 -15.83
CA ASP A 28 2.82 -6.63 -16.35
C ASP A 28 1.32 -6.43 -16.08
N LEU A 29 0.95 -5.99 -14.87
CA LEU A 29 -0.43 -5.64 -14.56
C LEU A 29 -0.96 -4.50 -15.45
N LEU A 30 -0.18 -3.43 -15.63
CA LEU A 30 -0.62 -2.28 -16.44
C LEU A 30 -0.70 -2.60 -17.93
N ARG A 31 0.19 -3.46 -18.46
CA ARG A 31 0.08 -3.93 -19.85
C ARG A 31 -1.15 -4.81 -20.07
N ALA A 32 -1.52 -5.63 -19.09
CA ALA A 32 -2.75 -6.41 -19.16
C ALA A 32 -4.01 -5.52 -19.24
N GLU A 33 -3.92 -4.30 -18.70
CA GLU A 33 -4.94 -3.24 -18.80
C GLU A 33 -4.71 -2.30 -20.01
N ALA A 34 -3.95 -2.76 -21.02
CA ALA A 34 -3.66 -2.05 -22.26
C ALA A 34 -2.93 -0.69 -22.13
N VAL A 35 -2.19 -0.47 -21.03
CA VAL A 35 -1.30 0.69 -20.90
C VAL A 35 -0.03 0.45 -21.73
N ALA A 36 0.07 1.13 -22.88
CA ALA A 36 1.13 0.89 -23.86
C ALA A 36 2.53 1.29 -23.38
N GLU A 37 2.67 2.45 -22.74
CA GLU A 37 3.93 2.92 -22.17
C GLU A 37 3.79 3.07 -20.65
N VAL A 38 4.57 2.31 -19.90
CA VAL A 38 4.57 2.36 -18.44
C VAL A 38 5.83 3.06 -17.95
N ARG A 39 5.69 4.33 -17.55
CA ARG A 39 6.72 5.10 -16.85
C ARG A 39 6.49 5.03 -15.35
N LEU A 40 7.51 4.59 -14.61
CA LEU A 40 7.47 4.46 -13.15
C LEU A 40 8.54 5.34 -12.53
N ALA A 41 8.15 6.11 -11.52
CA ALA A 41 9.04 6.91 -10.71
C ALA A 41 8.75 6.68 -9.23
N ASN A 42 9.71 6.94 -8.34
CA ASN A 42 9.46 6.91 -6.90
C ASN A 42 10.30 7.93 -6.10
N PRO A 43 10.32 9.21 -6.51
CA PRO A 43 11.05 10.22 -5.75
C PRO A 43 10.41 10.39 -4.37
N CYS A 44 11.23 10.39 -3.34
CA CYS A 44 10.79 10.69 -1.99
C CYS A 44 10.36 12.17 -1.94
N PRO A 45 9.14 12.48 -1.47
CA PRO A 45 8.69 13.86 -1.36
C PRO A 45 9.50 14.68 -0.34
N GLN A 46 10.32 14.04 0.50
CA GLN A 46 11.14 14.72 1.50
C GLN A 46 12.57 15.01 1.04
N CYS A 47 13.26 14.02 0.47
CA CYS A 47 14.68 14.14 0.13
C CYS A 47 14.97 13.96 -1.36
N GLY A 48 13.96 13.68 -2.19
CA GLY A 48 14.12 13.40 -3.62
C GLY A 48 14.69 12.01 -3.97
N GLY A 49 15.19 11.26 -2.99
CA GLY A 49 15.80 9.94 -3.21
C GLY A 49 14.82 8.86 -3.73
N PRO A 50 15.31 7.74 -4.28
CA PRO A 50 14.49 6.73 -4.97
C PRO A 50 13.80 5.75 -3.99
N HIS A 51 13.14 6.27 -2.97
CA HIS A 51 12.47 5.48 -1.93
C HIS A 51 11.11 6.08 -1.50
N GLY A 52 10.54 6.95 -2.34
CA GLY A 52 9.17 7.39 -2.17
C GLY A 52 8.16 6.34 -2.62
N PRO A 53 6.85 6.66 -2.50
CA PRO A 53 5.78 5.89 -3.12
C PRO A 53 5.99 5.77 -4.64
N VAL A 54 5.58 4.64 -5.21
CA VAL A 54 5.64 4.46 -6.66
C VAL A 54 4.56 5.31 -7.33
N ARG A 55 4.94 6.01 -8.38
CA ARG A 55 4.08 6.80 -9.25
C ARG A 55 4.06 6.16 -10.63
N VAL A 56 2.86 5.99 -11.17
CA VAL A 56 2.67 5.70 -12.60
C VAL A 56 2.54 7.05 -13.28
N GLU A 57 3.49 7.38 -14.14
CA GLU A 57 3.49 8.66 -14.86
C GLU A 57 2.65 8.53 -16.14
N ASP A 58 1.98 9.62 -16.50
CA ASP A 58 1.21 9.76 -17.76
C ASP A 58 0.10 8.71 -17.97
N ALA A 59 -0.38 8.08 -16.89
CA ALA A 59 -1.50 7.14 -16.93
C ALA A 59 -2.42 7.32 -15.70
N ALA A 60 -3.72 7.08 -15.89
CA ALA A 60 -4.73 7.17 -14.84
C ALA A 60 -4.74 5.93 -13.93
N TRP A 61 -3.58 5.62 -13.36
CA TRP A 61 -3.35 4.46 -12.50
C TRP A 61 -2.52 4.85 -11.28
N ARG A 62 -2.83 4.23 -10.15
CA ARG A 62 -2.04 4.33 -8.92
C ARG A 62 -1.44 2.97 -8.60
N ALA A 63 -0.23 2.94 -8.08
CA ALA A 63 0.50 1.70 -7.78
C ALA A 63 0.99 1.68 -6.33
N GLY A 64 0.85 0.53 -5.68
CA GLY A 64 1.34 0.25 -4.35
C GLY A 64 2.32 -0.92 -4.37
N VAL A 65 3.37 -0.85 -3.55
CA VAL A 65 4.35 -1.93 -3.39
C VAL A 65 4.59 -2.16 -1.92
N THR A 66 4.59 -3.43 -1.52
CA THR A 66 5.07 -3.87 -0.21
C THR A 66 5.92 -5.14 -0.35
N TYR A 67 6.73 -5.42 0.66
CA TYR A 67 7.57 -6.61 0.71
C TYR A 67 7.30 -7.33 2.03
N ALA A 68 6.91 -8.59 1.96
CA ALA A 68 6.54 -9.38 3.13
C ALA A 68 7.11 -10.80 3.01
N GLY A 69 7.89 -11.22 4.01
CA GLY A 69 8.65 -12.45 3.95
C GLY A 69 9.57 -12.49 2.71
N ARG A 70 9.37 -13.48 1.85
CA ARG A 70 10.12 -13.63 0.59
C ARG A 70 9.47 -12.97 -0.63
N PHE A 71 8.35 -12.29 -0.48
CA PHE A 71 7.55 -11.82 -1.60
C PHE A 71 7.69 -10.31 -1.82
N ALA A 72 7.73 -9.91 -3.10
CA ALA A 72 7.27 -8.60 -3.51
C ALA A 72 5.78 -8.72 -3.84
N VAL A 73 4.97 -7.84 -3.26
CA VAL A 73 3.52 -7.76 -3.51
C VAL A 73 3.24 -6.38 -4.09
N VAL A 74 2.45 -6.33 -5.16
CA VAL A 74 2.07 -5.09 -5.84
C VAL A 74 0.58 -5.03 -6.08
N GLY A 75 0.04 -3.82 -6.06
CA GLY A 75 -1.31 -3.52 -6.47
C GLY A 75 -1.36 -2.36 -7.43
N VAL A 76 -2.27 -2.38 -8.40
CA VAL A 76 -2.61 -1.23 -9.23
C VAL A 76 -4.11 -1.00 -9.23
N VAL A 77 -4.54 0.25 -9.13
CA VAL A 77 -5.94 0.64 -9.12
C VAL A 77 -6.15 1.81 -10.09
N PRO A 78 -7.26 1.84 -10.86
CA PRO A 78 -7.55 2.97 -11.73
C PRO A 78 -7.80 4.25 -10.91
N GLY A 79 -7.55 5.40 -11.54
CA GLY A 79 -7.88 6.72 -11.00
C GLY A 79 -6.81 7.77 -11.23
N VAL A 80 -7.26 9.02 -11.24
CA VAL A 80 -6.42 10.23 -11.22
C VAL A 80 -6.58 10.93 -9.88
N GLY A 81 -5.48 11.44 -9.32
CA GLY A 81 -5.51 12.07 -7.99
C GLY A 81 -5.67 11.08 -6.85
N GLY A 82 -5.70 11.60 -5.62
CA GLY A 82 -5.65 10.78 -4.41
C GLY A 82 -4.36 9.99 -4.26
N CYS A 83 -4.34 9.09 -3.27
CA CYS A 83 -3.24 8.20 -3.01
C CYS A 83 -3.73 6.76 -2.81
N PHE A 84 -2.88 5.79 -3.14
CA PHE A 84 -3.13 4.37 -2.94
C PHE A 84 -1.88 3.75 -2.34
N ALA A 85 -2.08 2.87 -1.36
CA ALA A 85 -0.99 2.09 -0.79
C ALA A 85 -1.46 0.69 -0.42
N ILE A 86 -0.48 -0.20 -0.30
CA ILE A 86 -0.65 -1.52 0.28
C ILE A 86 0.39 -1.71 1.37
N ASP A 87 0.02 -2.50 2.37
CA ASP A 87 0.95 -3.04 3.34
C ASP A 87 0.71 -4.52 3.52
N ALA A 88 1.76 -5.26 3.91
CA ALA A 88 1.66 -6.69 4.12
C ALA A 88 2.69 -7.18 5.12
N GLU A 89 2.31 -8.19 5.88
CA GLU A 89 3.16 -8.82 6.88
C GLU A 89 2.97 -10.35 6.88
N PRO A 90 4.03 -11.14 7.14
CA PRO A 90 3.85 -12.57 7.41
C PRO A 90 2.89 -12.78 8.58
N LEU A 91 1.97 -13.74 8.47
CA LEU A 91 1.09 -14.14 9.59
C LEU A 91 1.92 -14.63 10.77
N HIS A 92 2.99 -15.38 10.48
CA HIS A 92 3.95 -15.89 11.46
C HIS A 92 5.32 -15.30 11.19
N ASP A 93 5.91 -14.73 12.23
CA ASP A 93 7.27 -14.18 12.20
C ASP A 93 7.89 -14.41 13.58
N THR A 94 8.93 -15.24 13.62
CA THR A 94 9.54 -15.66 14.88
C THR A 94 10.19 -14.51 15.65
N VAL A 95 10.70 -13.50 14.94
CA VAL A 95 11.37 -12.35 15.57
C VAL A 95 10.33 -11.46 16.22
N ARG A 96 9.25 -11.15 15.50
CA ARG A 96 8.12 -10.38 16.00
C ARG A 96 7.41 -11.09 17.16
N GLU A 97 7.18 -12.39 17.03
CA GLU A 97 6.57 -13.20 18.08
C GLU A 97 7.43 -13.25 19.35
N ALA A 98 8.75 -13.43 19.21
CA ALA A 98 9.68 -13.36 20.33
C ALA A 98 9.73 -11.97 21.00
N ALA A 99 9.46 -10.91 20.24
CA ALA A 99 9.36 -9.53 20.75
C ALA A 99 8.01 -9.21 21.43
N GLY A 100 7.10 -10.19 21.56
CA GLY A 100 5.79 -10.01 22.19
C GLY A 100 4.67 -9.66 21.20
N GLY A 101 4.90 -9.78 19.91
CA GLY A 101 3.93 -9.49 18.86
C GLY A 101 3.81 -8.00 18.53
N VAL A 102 2.67 -7.61 17.95
CA VAL A 102 2.36 -6.22 17.63
C VAL A 102 1.08 -5.80 18.36
N PRO A 103 1.05 -4.63 19.03
CA PRO A 103 -0.14 -4.15 19.72
C PRO A 103 -1.38 -4.14 18.82
N GLY A 104 -2.45 -4.78 19.28
CA GLY A 104 -3.70 -4.94 18.52
C GLY A 104 -3.64 -5.94 17.35
N GLY A 105 -2.53 -6.66 17.20
CA GLY A 105 -2.37 -7.76 16.24
C GLY A 105 -1.90 -7.32 14.85
N VAL A 106 -1.39 -8.30 14.09
CA VAL A 106 -0.84 -8.09 12.74
C VAL A 106 -1.89 -7.52 11.78
N ARG A 107 -3.16 -7.92 11.91
CA ARG A 107 -4.23 -7.37 11.07
C ARG A 107 -4.39 -5.85 11.26
N ARG A 108 -4.46 -5.39 12.51
CA ARG A 108 -4.52 -3.96 12.82
C ARG A 108 -3.30 -3.24 12.28
N TRP A 109 -2.11 -3.81 12.49
CA TRP A 109 -0.84 -3.25 12.03
C TRP A 109 -0.85 -2.98 10.52
N VAL A 110 -1.16 -4.01 9.72
CA VAL A 110 -1.14 -3.89 8.26
C VAL A 110 -2.16 -2.87 7.76
N ARG A 111 -3.34 -2.78 8.39
CA ARG A 111 -4.33 -1.73 8.06
C ARG A 111 -3.79 -0.33 8.37
N VAL A 112 -3.21 -0.12 9.55
CA VAL A 112 -2.64 1.17 9.95
C VAL A 112 -1.48 1.57 9.04
N GLU A 113 -0.55 0.67 8.74
CA GLU A 113 0.57 0.93 7.84
C GLU A 113 0.10 1.24 6.41
N ALA A 114 -0.90 0.51 5.89
CA ALA A 114 -1.51 0.83 4.61
C ALA A 114 -2.09 2.25 4.61
N ALA A 115 -2.82 2.63 5.66
CA ALA A 115 -3.39 3.97 5.81
C ALA A 115 -2.32 5.07 5.86
N LEU A 116 -1.29 4.91 6.69
CA LEU A 116 -0.20 5.88 6.82
C LEU A 116 0.60 6.03 5.51
N LYS A 117 0.83 4.92 4.79
CA LYS A 117 1.45 4.95 3.47
C LYS A 117 0.57 5.69 2.45
N ALA A 118 -0.75 5.47 2.47
CA ALA A 118 -1.66 6.15 1.56
C ALA A 118 -1.71 7.66 1.84
N VAL A 119 -1.70 8.09 3.11
CA VAL A 119 -1.61 9.51 3.46
C VAL A 119 -0.26 10.12 3.07
N GLY A 120 0.83 9.34 3.13
CA GLY A 120 2.17 9.80 2.78
C GLY A 120 2.87 10.57 3.92
N THR A 121 2.46 10.34 5.16
CA THR A 121 3.06 10.97 6.35
C THR A 121 4.42 10.37 6.74
N GLY A 122 4.79 9.22 6.18
CA GLY A 122 5.94 8.46 6.67
C GLY A 122 5.79 8.14 8.16
N LEU A 123 6.89 8.15 8.90
CA LEU A 123 6.91 7.79 10.33
C LEU A 123 6.53 8.95 11.29
N ARG A 124 5.90 10.02 10.79
CA ARG A 124 5.61 11.23 11.60
C ARG A 124 4.40 11.09 12.50
N ILE A 125 3.51 10.14 12.19
CA ILE A 125 2.31 9.87 12.95
C ILE A 125 2.52 8.57 13.70
N ASP A 126 2.24 8.57 14.99
CA ASP A 126 2.25 7.36 15.79
C ASP A 126 1.15 6.41 15.31
N ALA A 127 1.53 5.20 14.91
CA ALA A 127 0.61 4.15 14.49
C ALA A 127 -0.46 3.84 15.55
N ALA A 128 -0.14 3.98 16.84
CA ALA A 128 -1.10 3.76 17.92
C ALA A 128 -2.22 4.81 17.94
N SER A 129 -1.99 6.00 17.38
CA SER A 129 -2.95 7.10 17.34
C SER A 129 -3.96 7.01 16.20
N VAL A 130 -3.81 6.06 15.26
CA VAL A 130 -4.73 5.85 14.14
C VAL A 130 -5.98 5.09 14.63
N ALA A 131 -7.15 5.73 14.51
CA ALA A 131 -8.42 5.09 14.82
C ALA A 131 -8.89 4.27 13.61
N LEU A 132 -9.37 3.05 13.86
CA LEU A 132 -9.90 2.15 12.83
C LEU A 132 -11.35 1.80 13.15
N GLU A 133 -12.19 1.85 12.14
CA GLU A 133 -13.57 1.37 12.17
C GLU A 133 -13.72 0.26 11.12
N GLU A 134 -14.34 -0.86 11.49
CA GLU A 134 -14.54 -2.01 10.61
C GLU A 134 -15.98 -2.02 10.07
N SER A 135 -16.12 -2.29 8.77
CA SER A 135 -17.42 -2.55 8.15
C SER A 135 -18.04 -3.83 8.71
N ALA A 136 -19.36 -3.97 8.57
CA ALA A 136 -20.08 -5.19 8.94
C ALA A 136 -19.61 -6.44 8.19
N ASP A 137 -19.03 -6.29 6.99
CA ASP A 137 -18.46 -7.40 6.20
C ASP A 137 -17.09 -7.88 6.71
N GLY A 138 -16.49 -7.13 7.63
CA GLY A 138 -15.20 -7.41 8.23
C GLY A 138 -13.97 -7.26 7.32
N ALA A 139 -14.15 -7.08 6.01
CA ALA A 139 -13.07 -6.92 5.04
C ALA A 139 -12.74 -5.44 4.79
N HIS A 140 -13.78 -4.60 4.74
CA HIS A 140 -13.62 -3.16 4.59
C HIS A 140 -13.42 -2.49 5.95
N TRP A 141 -12.67 -1.40 5.92
CA TRP A 141 -12.39 -0.61 7.11
C TRP A 141 -12.15 0.85 6.74
N PHE A 142 -12.27 1.72 7.73
CA PHE A 142 -12.03 3.15 7.62
C PHE A 142 -10.96 3.54 8.66
N ALA A 143 -10.10 4.49 8.31
CA ALA A 143 -9.16 5.04 9.27
C ALA A 143 -9.23 6.55 9.35
N ASP A 144 -9.27 7.05 10.59
CA ASP A 144 -9.04 8.45 10.90
C ASP A 144 -7.59 8.61 11.33
N VAL A 145 -6.83 9.35 10.51
CA VAL A 145 -5.41 9.60 10.71
C VAL A 145 -5.26 11.00 11.31
N PRO A 146 -4.63 11.16 12.50
CA PRO A 146 -4.51 12.47 13.14
C PRO A 146 -3.87 13.54 12.24
N GLY A 147 -4.52 14.70 12.17
CA GLY A 147 -4.08 15.82 11.33
C GLY A 147 -4.39 15.66 9.83
N VAL A 148 -5.13 14.61 9.45
CA VAL A 148 -5.61 14.38 8.07
C VAL A 148 -7.12 14.60 8.04
N ALA A 149 -7.57 15.53 7.21
CA ALA A 149 -8.98 15.91 7.14
C ALA A 149 -9.88 14.90 6.38
N THR A 150 -9.26 13.93 5.71
CA THR A 150 -9.96 12.95 4.86
C THR A 150 -9.84 11.57 5.47
N THR A 151 -10.97 10.90 5.63
CA THR A 151 -11.02 9.49 6.06
C THR A 151 -10.35 8.60 5.00
N VAL A 152 -9.52 7.68 5.47
CA VAL A 152 -8.89 6.67 4.62
C VAL A 152 -9.86 5.51 4.46
N HIS A 153 -10.03 5.02 3.23
CA HIS A 153 -10.83 3.82 2.95
C HIS A 153 -9.92 2.64 2.70
N GLY A 154 -10.20 1.53 3.37
CA GLY A 154 -9.36 0.35 3.36
C GLY A 154 -10.10 -0.95 3.08
N LEU A 155 -9.33 -1.95 2.63
CA LEU A 155 -9.81 -3.27 2.27
C LEU A 155 -8.71 -4.29 2.56
N ASP A 156 -9.03 -5.32 3.32
CA ASP A 156 -8.18 -6.50 3.44
C ASP A 156 -8.26 -7.34 2.16
N LEU A 157 -7.12 -7.88 1.74
CA LEU A 157 -6.96 -8.54 0.46
C LEU A 157 -6.38 -9.94 0.65
N ASP A 158 -6.72 -10.82 -0.28
CA ASP A 158 -6.00 -12.06 -0.43
C ASP A 158 -4.58 -11.80 -0.96
N GLY A 159 -3.59 -12.36 -0.28
CA GLY A 159 -2.18 -12.22 -0.61
C GLY A 159 -1.49 -13.55 -0.89
N PRO A 160 -0.16 -13.55 -1.03
CA PRO A 160 0.63 -14.77 -1.05
C PRO A 160 0.32 -15.65 0.18
N PRO A 161 0.43 -17.00 0.09
CA PRO A 161 0.20 -17.88 1.22
C PRO A 161 1.05 -17.49 2.44
N GLY A 162 0.39 -17.35 3.60
CA GLY A 162 1.04 -16.97 4.85
C GLY A 162 1.30 -15.47 5.02
N ILE A 163 0.80 -14.62 4.12
CA ILE A 163 0.94 -13.16 4.18
C ILE A 163 -0.43 -12.52 4.39
N LEU A 164 -0.54 -11.64 5.39
CA LEU A 164 -1.67 -10.75 5.55
C LEU A 164 -1.43 -9.48 4.72
N LEU A 165 -2.41 -9.06 3.93
CA LEU A 165 -2.30 -7.93 3.00
C LEU A 165 -3.51 -7.00 3.19
N SER A 166 -3.26 -5.70 3.24
CA SER A 166 -4.33 -4.69 3.25
C SER A 166 -3.98 -3.55 2.31
N ALA A 167 -5.01 -2.95 1.74
CA ALA A 167 -4.91 -1.80 0.86
C ALA A 167 -5.66 -0.61 1.44
N ALA A 168 -5.20 0.58 1.09
CA ALA A 168 -5.80 1.84 1.49
C ALA A 168 -5.82 2.83 0.32
N VAL A 169 -6.89 3.60 0.24
CA VAL A 169 -7.01 4.76 -0.63
C VAL A 169 -7.38 6.00 0.17
N VAL A 170 -6.81 7.12 -0.25
CA VAL A 170 -7.27 8.46 0.11
C VAL A 170 -7.74 9.10 -1.18
N ASP A 171 -9.04 9.24 -1.36
CA ASP A 171 -9.56 9.95 -2.50
C ASP A 171 -9.38 11.45 -2.26
N THR A 172 -8.87 12.17 -3.26
CA THR A 172 -8.95 13.63 -3.20
C THR A 172 -10.41 14.03 -3.23
N VAL A 173 -10.87 14.76 -2.21
CA VAL A 173 -12.10 15.54 -2.33
C VAL A 173 -11.90 16.48 -3.54
N PRO A 174 -12.85 16.59 -4.47
CA PRO A 174 -12.78 17.64 -5.48
C PRO A 174 -12.60 18.97 -4.75
N MET A 175 -11.56 19.74 -5.08
CA MET A 175 -11.57 21.15 -4.70
C MET A 175 -12.83 21.75 -5.33
N SER A 176 -13.88 21.99 -4.54
CA SER A 176 -14.94 22.90 -4.96
C SER A 176 -14.25 24.19 -5.37
N ALA A 177 -14.40 24.56 -6.64
CA ALA A 177 -13.95 25.84 -7.14
C ALA A 177 -14.50 26.92 -6.19
N ARG A 178 -13.58 27.68 -5.59
CA ARG A 178 -13.91 28.95 -4.94
C ARG A 178 -13.90 30.05 -5.98
#